data_AF-A0A399GXU4-F1
#
_entry.id   AF-A0A399GXU4-F1
#
_cell.length_a   1.000
_cell.length_b   1.000
_cell.length_c   1.000
_cell.angle_alpha   90.00
_cell.angle_beta   90.00
_cell.angle_gamma   90.00
#
_symmetry.space_group_name_H-M   'P 1'
#
loop_
_entity.id
_entity.type
_entity.pdbx_description
1 polymer ?
#
loop_
_entity_poly.entity_id
_entity_poly.type
_entity_poly.pdbx_seq_one_letter_code
_entity_poly.pdbx_strand_id
1 'polypeptide(L)'
;MASAGRMIRIGREALRCLLARRGVTFQRTKTWKESPDPERDAKLDRIDEVLDRFSDRVFAFDEFGPLGIKPTAGSCWAEQRLPNRLSATYHRTHGVRYFHGCYSLGDDRLWGVNRRRKGAANTLAALKSIRAARPDGAPIYVIMDNLSAHKGTGIRRWANKNKVELCFTPTYASWANPIEAHFGPLRQFTIANSHPPQPHRADPGPARLPAVAQRQRPPPGRPGRRTQGTRPHSQ
;
A
#
# COMPACT_ATOMS: atom_id res chain seq x y z
N MET A 1 -40.73 36.85 0.78
CA MET A 1 -39.73 37.54 1.63
C MET A 1 -38.60 36.57 1.91
N ALA A 2 -37.37 36.87 1.47
CA ALA A 2 -36.22 36.01 1.70
C ALA A 2 -35.64 36.26 3.11
N SER A 3 -35.50 35.20 3.92
CA SER A 3 -34.91 35.25 5.26
C SER A 3 -33.42 35.61 5.17
N ALA A 4 -33.04 36.78 5.67
CA ALA A 4 -31.64 37.17 5.83
C ALA A 4 -30.95 36.23 6.84
N GLY A 5 -29.91 35.51 6.40
CA GLY A 5 -29.15 34.60 7.26
C GLY A 5 -28.54 35.33 8.46
N ARG A 6 -28.80 34.84 9.67
CA ARG A 6 -28.23 35.39 10.91
C ARG A 6 -26.71 35.15 10.96
N MET A 7 -25.93 36.22 10.90
CA MET A 7 -24.47 36.15 11.02
C MET A 7 -24.08 35.89 12.48
N ILE A 8 -23.42 34.76 12.75
CA ILE A 8 -22.90 34.40 14.08
C ILE A 8 -21.40 34.74 14.12
N ARG A 9 -20.98 35.58 15.07
CA ARG A 9 -19.56 35.84 15.37
C ARG A 9 -19.14 34.95 16.55
N ILE A 10 -18.21 34.05 16.32
CA ILE A 10 -17.64 33.16 17.34
C ILE A 10 -16.11 33.25 17.32
N GLY A 11 -15.48 33.29 18.49
CA GLY A 11 -14.02 33.26 18.61
C GLY A 11 -13.43 31.89 18.30
N ARG A 12 -12.18 31.83 17.83
CA ARG A 12 -11.49 30.57 17.48
C ARG A 12 -11.49 29.53 18.60
N GLU A 13 -11.21 29.97 19.82
CA GLU A 13 -11.16 29.09 21.00
C GLU A 13 -12.56 28.60 21.42
N ALA A 14 -13.57 29.47 21.30
CA ALA A 14 -14.96 29.09 21.53
C ALA A 14 -15.42 28.04 20.51
N LEU A 15 -15.04 28.19 19.23
CA LEU A 15 -15.30 27.18 18.20
C LEU A 15 -14.58 25.86 18.51
N ARG A 16 -13.31 25.89 18.91
CA ARG A 16 -12.53 24.68 19.28
C ARG A 16 -13.20 23.92 20.43
N CYS A 17 -13.54 24.61 21.51
CA CYS A 17 -14.22 24.03 22.67
C CYS A 17 -15.60 23.48 22.30
N LEU A 18 -16.36 24.19 21.47
CA LEU A 18 -17.67 23.73 21.00
C LEU A 18 -17.56 22.44 20.17
N LEU A 19 -16.64 22.39 19.21
CA LEU A 19 -16.41 21.19 18.39
C LEU A 19 -15.96 20.01 19.27
N ALA A 20 -15.02 20.23 20.19
CA ALA A 20 -14.57 19.20 21.12
C ALA A 20 -15.70 18.67 22.02
N ARG A 21 -16.52 19.56 22.61
CA ARG A 21 -17.69 19.18 23.43
C ARG A 21 -18.73 18.39 22.63
N ARG A 22 -18.81 18.61 21.31
CA ARG A 22 -19.72 17.91 20.40
C ARG A 22 -19.10 16.66 19.77
N GLY A 23 -17.87 16.29 20.14
CA GLY A 23 -17.16 15.15 19.54
C GLY A 23 -16.78 15.36 18.08
N VAL A 24 -16.81 16.60 17.59
CA VAL A 24 -16.49 16.93 16.20
C VAL A 24 -15.00 17.21 16.08
N THR A 25 -14.35 16.48 15.20
CA THR A 25 -12.91 16.61 14.92
C THR A 25 -12.69 16.86 13.44
N PHE A 26 -11.56 17.47 13.10
CA PHE A 26 -11.17 17.64 11.71
C PHE A 26 -10.69 16.30 11.17
N GLN A 27 -11.48 15.70 10.28
CA GLN A 27 -11.23 14.39 9.70
C GLN A 27 -10.93 14.51 8.21
N ARG A 28 -10.09 13.62 7.69
CA ARG A 28 -9.85 13.53 6.25
C ARG A 28 -11.07 12.89 5.58
N THR A 29 -11.56 13.50 4.50
CA THR A 29 -12.60 12.91 3.64
C THR A 29 -12.10 11.59 3.05
N LYS A 30 -12.89 10.53 3.20
CA LYS A 30 -12.64 9.22 2.60
C LYS A 30 -13.61 9.00 1.45
N THR A 31 -13.08 8.49 0.33
CA THR A 31 -13.92 7.95 -0.74
C THR A 31 -14.31 6.53 -0.37
N TRP A 32 -15.59 6.20 -0.47
CA TRP A 32 -16.09 4.84 -0.31
C TRP A 32 -16.93 4.47 -1.53
N LYS A 33 -16.96 3.18 -1.86
CA LYS A 33 -17.75 2.65 -2.96
C LYS A 33 -18.21 1.24 -2.61
N GLU A 34 -19.49 0.97 -2.82
CA GLU A 34 -20.05 -0.37 -2.71
C GLU A 34 -19.86 -1.12 -4.04
N SER A 35 -19.60 -2.42 -3.96
CA SER A 35 -19.43 -3.26 -5.14
C SER A 35 -20.80 -3.62 -5.72
N PRO A 36 -21.11 -3.29 -6.99
CA PRO A 36 -22.35 -3.71 -7.64
C PRO A 36 -22.23 -5.12 -8.25
N ASP A 37 -21.19 -5.88 -7.89
CA ASP A 37 -20.94 -7.21 -8.45
C ASP A 37 -21.99 -8.20 -7.92
N PRO A 38 -22.81 -8.83 -8.78
CA PRO A 38 -23.86 -9.75 -8.32
C PRO A 38 -23.30 -11.00 -7.65
N GLU A 39 -22.04 -11.36 -7.90
CA GLU A 39 -21.35 -12.50 -7.27
C GLU A 39 -20.43 -12.03 -6.13
N ARG A 40 -20.62 -10.82 -5.60
CA ARG A 40 -19.75 -10.23 -4.58
C ARG A 40 -19.54 -11.19 -3.41
N ASP A 41 -20.62 -11.66 -2.80
CA ASP A 41 -20.55 -12.44 -1.57
C ASP A 41 -19.91 -13.81 -1.84
N ALA A 42 -20.32 -14.50 -2.91
CA ALA A 42 -19.70 -15.76 -3.33
C ALA A 42 -18.19 -15.66 -3.59
N LYS A 43 -17.72 -14.53 -4.17
CA LYS A 43 -16.28 -14.29 -4.39
C LYS A 43 -15.54 -14.03 -3.08
N LEU A 44 -16.14 -13.27 -2.16
CA LEU A 44 -15.54 -13.01 -0.85
C LEU A 44 -15.48 -14.30 -0.03
N ASP A 45 -16.57 -15.07 0.02
CA ASP A 45 -16.63 -16.37 0.69
C ASP A 45 -15.54 -17.31 0.17
N ARG A 46 -15.33 -17.33 -1.16
CA ARG A 46 -14.27 -18.16 -1.74
C ARG A 46 -12.87 -17.67 -1.37
N ILE A 47 -12.64 -16.36 -1.35
CA ILE A 47 -11.38 -15.78 -0.90
C ILE A 47 -11.11 -16.14 0.56
N ASP A 48 -12.09 -15.96 1.43
CA ASP A 48 -11.99 -16.28 2.86
C ASP A 48 -11.72 -17.77 3.07
N GLU A 49 -12.41 -18.65 2.34
CA GLU A 49 -12.18 -20.10 2.41
C GLU A 49 -10.73 -20.46 2.05
N VAL A 50 -10.19 -19.93 0.94
CA VAL A 50 -8.83 -20.28 0.53
C VAL A 50 -7.79 -19.72 1.49
N LEU A 51 -8.02 -18.53 2.04
CA LEU A 51 -7.16 -17.91 3.03
C LEU A 51 -7.12 -18.72 4.34
N ASP A 52 -8.26 -19.22 4.79
CA ASP A 52 -8.36 -20.01 6.03
C ASP A 52 -7.78 -21.42 5.87
N ARG A 53 -8.16 -22.13 4.79
CA ARG A 53 -7.86 -23.56 4.64
C ARG A 53 -6.53 -23.86 3.95
N PHE A 54 -6.04 -22.95 3.11
CA PHE A 54 -4.93 -23.20 2.19
C PHE A 54 -3.88 -22.07 2.19
N SER A 55 -3.71 -21.39 3.32
CA SER A 55 -2.81 -20.22 3.45
C SER A 55 -1.39 -20.45 2.92
N ASP A 56 -0.85 -21.66 3.03
CA ASP A 56 0.46 -22.09 2.52
C ASP A 56 0.57 -22.15 0.99
N ARG A 57 -0.60 -22.13 0.31
CA ARG A 57 -0.80 -22.30 -1.14
C ARG A 57 -1.55 -21.13 -1.78
N VAL A 58 -1.87 -20.10 -1.01
CA VAL A 58 -2.51 -18.89 -1.51
C VAL A 58 -1.44 -17.88 -1.93
N PHE A 59 -1.68 -17.29 -3.08
CA PHE A 59 -0.91 -16.20 -3.63
C PHE A 59 -1.84 -15.04 -3.98
N ALA A 60 -1.29 -13.84 -4.00
CA ALA A 60 -1.97 -12.65 -4.48
C ALA A 60 -1.17 -12.02 -5.62
N PHE A 61 -1.87 -11.49 -6.61
CA PHE A 61 -1.28 -10.81 -7.76
C PHE A 61 -1.99 -9.48 -8.01
N ASP A 62 -1.21 -8.43 -8.27
CA ASP A 62 -1.73 -7.14 -8.71
C ASP A 62 -0.64 -6.28 -9.41
N GLU A 63 -1.08 -5.25 -10.11
CA GLU A 63 -0.27 -4.32 -10.89
C GLU A 63 -0.17 -2.94 -10.21
N PHE A 64 0.90 -2.73 -9.44
CA PHE A 64 1.17 -1.46 -8.78
C PHE A 64 1.69 -0.40 -9.75
N GLY A 65 0.93 0.67 -9.94
CA GLY A 65 1.31 1.80 -10.79
C GLY A 65 0.14 2.74 -11.05
N PRO A 66 0.28 3.72 -11.95
CA PRO A 66 1.47 4.00 -12.77
C PRO A 66 2.67 4.53 -11.97
N LEU A 67 3.86 4.03 -12.26
CA LEU A 67 5.15 4.46 -11.70
C LEU A 67 5.92 5.28 -12.73
N GLY A 68 6.04 6.58 -12.52
CA GLY A 68 6.82 7.47 -13.36
C GLY A 68 8.19 7.77 -12.76
N ILE A 69 9.22 7.93 -13.59
CA ILE A 69 10.52 8.45 -13.15
C ILE A 69 10.40 9.97 -13.03
N LYS A 70 9.94 10.41 -11.86
CA LYS A 70 9.81 11.82 -11.51
C LYS A 70 10.08 12.02 -10.01
N PRO A 71 10.50 13.22 -9.59
CA PRO A 71 10.55 13.55 -8.18
C PRO A 71 9.20 13.26 -7.52
N THR A 72 9.21 12.53 -6.40
CA THR A 72 8.00 12.17 -5.66
C THR A 72 8.07 12.76 -4.27
N ALA A 73 7.16 13.68 -3.96
CA ALA A 73 7.06 14.27 -2.64
C ALA A 73 6.72 13.22 -1.58
N GLY A 74 7.18 13.47 -0.35
CA GLY A 74 6.92 12.62 0.80
C GLY A 74 6.99 13.44 2.09
N SER A 75 7.22 12.75 3.19
CA SER A 75 7.48 13.36 4.50
C SER A 75 8.83 12.92 5.00
N CYS A 76 9.59 13.84 5.58
CA CYS A 76 10.89 13.58 6.17
C CYS A 76 11.14 14.52 7.35
N TRP A 77 12.09 14.16 8.19
CA TRP A 77 12.60 15.07 9.22
C TRP A 77 13.42 16.17 8.55
N ALA A 78 13.11 17.42 8.88
CA ALA A 78 13.79 18.61 8.38
C ALA A 78 13.83 19.67 9.49
N GLU A 79 14.78 20.59 9.40
CA GLU A 79 14.89 21.69 10.37
C GLU A 79 13.65 22.60 10.32
N GLN A 80 13.36 23.24 11.46
CA GLN A 80 12.20 24.12 11.58
C GLN A 80 12.27 25.24 10.53
N ARG A 81 11.18 25.42 9.77
CA ARG A 81 11.07 26.39 8.64
C ARG A 81 11.96 26.10 7.43
N LEU A 82 12.72 25.02 7.42
CA LEU A 82 13.59 24.60 6.31
C LEU A 82 13.13 23.26 5.73
N PRO A 83 11.98 23.20 5.03
CA PRO A 83 11.49 21.96 4.45
C PRO A 83 12.45 21.47 3.35
N ASN A 84 12.66 20.16 3.25
CA ASN A 84 13.31 19.57 2.09
C ASN A 84 12.46 19.83 0.84
N ARG A 85 13.09 20.38 -0.21
CA ARG A 85 12.43 20.75 -1.46
C ARG A 85 12.92 19.85 -2.59
N LEU A 86 11.96 19.35 -3.37
CA LEU A 86 12.24 18.63 -4.61
C LEU A 86 11.91 19.53 -5.80
N SER A 87 12.64 19.40 -6.90
CA SER A 87 12.35 20.15 -8.13
C SER A 87 10.96 19.77 -8.68
N ALA A 88 10.16 20.77 -9.06
CA ALA A 88 8.91 20.54 -9.77
C ALA A 88 9.21 20.18 -11.24
N THR A 89 9.32 18.89 -11.56
CA THR A 89 9.51 18.42 -12.94
C THR A 89 8.16 18.12 -13.58
N TYR A 90 7.73 18.94 -14.53
CA TYR A 90 6.46 18.76 -15.27
C TYR A 90 6.57 17.81 -16.47
N HIS A 91 7.77 17.60 -17.02
CA HIS A 91 7.99 16.74 -18.17
C HIS A 91 8.16 15.27 -17.77
N ARG A 92 7.33 14.37 -18.33
CA ARG A 92 7.41 12.91 -18.15
C ARG A 92 8.24 12.27 -19.28
N THR A 93 9.54 12.53 -19.30
CA THR A 93 10.44 12.13 -20.41
C THR A 93 10.71 10.62 -20.47
N HIS A 94 10.55 9.89 -19.37
CA HIS A 94 10.98 8.48 -19.28
C HIS A 94 9.83 7.46 -19.27
N GLY A 95 8.60 7.93 -19.55
CA GLY A 95 7.40 7.09 -19.60
C GLY A 95 6.98 6.55 -18.24
N VAL A 96 6.09 5.55 -18.27
CA VAL A 96 5.49 4.93 -17.09
C VAL A 96 5.86 3.44 -17.04
N ARG A 97 5.96 2.92 -15.82
CA ARG A 97 6.09 1.49 -15.52
C ARG A 97 5.00 1.03 -14.57
N TYR A 98 4.80 -0.27 -14.52
CA TYR A 98 3.93 -0.96 -13.58
C TYR A 98 4.74 -2.06 -12.93
N PHE A 99 4.71 -2.14 -11.62
CA PHE A 99 5.29 -3.25 -10.89
C PHE A 99 4.23 -4.36 -10.81
N HIS A 100 4.50 -5.48 -11.49
CA HIS A 100 3.65 -6.66 -11.42
C HIS A 100 4.07 -7.46 -10.19
N GLY A 101 3.33 -7.29 -9.10
CA GLY A 101 3.61 -7.90 -7.81
C GLY A 101 2.97 -9.28 -7.69
N CYS A 102 3.70 -10.20 -7.07
CA CYS A 102 3.27 -11.53 -6.68
C CYS A 102 3.59 -11.68 -5.20
N TYR A 103 2.61 -12.08 -4.40
CA TYR A 103 2.76 -12.24 -2.97
C TYR A 103 2.37 -13.64 -2.56
N SER A 104 3.27 -14.37 -1.90
CA SER A 104 2.98 -15.65 -1.25
C SER A 104 2.56 -15.37 0.18
N LEU A 105 1.37 -15.81 0.56
CA LEU A 105 0.85 -15.57 1.90
C LEU A 105 1.53 -16.46 2.93
N GLY A 106 1.63 -17.76 2.66
CA GLY A 106 2.29 -18.71 3.56
C GLY A 106 3.76 -18.42 3.82
N ASP A 107 4.47 -17.88 2.83
CA ASP A 107 5.91 -17.55 2.97
C ASP A 107 6.15 -16.10 3.42
N ASP A 108 5.10 -15.29 3.52
CA ASP A 108 5.18 -13.82 3.68
C ASP A 108 6.20 -13.19 2.72
N ARG A 109 6.11 -13.55 1.43
CA ARG A 109 7.12 -13.17 0.42
C ARG A 109 6.50 -12.44 -0.76
N LEU A 110 6.91 -11.19 -0.95
CA LEU A 110 6.58 -10.37 -2.12
C LEU A 110 7.73 -10.37 -3.14
N TRP A 111 7.42 -10.56 -4.42
CA TRP A 111 8.35 -10.38 -5.54
C TRP A 111 7.63 -9.82 -6.75
N GLY A 112 8.37 -9.44 -7.80
CA GLY A 112 7.73 -8.93 -9.01
C GLY A 112 8.70 -8.36 -10.03
N VAL A 113 8.14 -7.87 -11.14
CA VAL A 113 8.91 -7.30 -12.25
C VAL A 113 8.28 -6.00 -12.72
N ASN A 114 9.11 -4.99 -13.00
CA ASN A 114 8.67 -3.75 -13.63
C ASN A 114 8.42 -3.95 -15.13
N ARG A 115 7.22 -3.63 -15.59
CA ARG A 115 6.80 -3.71 -17.01
C ARG A 115 6.41 -2.35 -17.54
N ARG A 116 6.53 -2.15 -18.86
CA ARG A 116 6.16 -0.89 -19.53
C ARG A 116 4.66 -0.71 -19.71
N ARG A 117 3.90 -1.81 -19.75
CA ARG A 117 2.47 -1.84 -20.03
C ARG A 117 1.82 -2.95 -19.22
N LYS A 118 0.56 -2.75 -18.87
CA LYS A 118 -0.33 -3.81 -18.37
C LYS A 118 -0.68 -4.77 -19.52
N GLY A 119 -1.06 -6.00 -19.21
CA GLY A 119 -1.58 -6.91 -20.24
C GLY A 119 -1.53 -8.41 -19.92
N ALA A 120 -2.28 -9.17 -20.71
CA ALA A 120 -2.48 -10.61 -20.52
C ALA A 120 -1.17 -11.43 -20.56
N ALA A 121 -0.22 -11.08 -21.44
CA ALA A 121 1.07 -11.76 -21.49
C ALA A 121 1.89 -11.58 -20.20
N ASN A 122 1.86 -10.37 -19.62
CA ASN A 122 2.53 -10.08 -18.36
C ASN A 122 1.83 -10.78 -17.18
N THR A 123 0.49 -10.84 -17.22
CA THR A 123 -0.30 -11.61 -16.25
C THR A 123 0.10 -13.09 -16.28
N LEU A 124 0.12 -13.70 -17.48
CA LEU A 124 0.49 -15.10 -17.63
C LEU A 124 1.93 -15.37 -17.17
N ALA A 125 2.86 -14.46 -17.44
CA ALA A 125 4.23 -14.58 -16.94
C ALA A 125 4.29 -14.56 -15.40
N ALA A 126 3.48 -13.70 -14.76
CA ALA A 126 3.38 -13.65 -13.30
C ALA A 126 2.77 -14.94 -12.73
N LEU A 127 1.68 -15.44 -13.31
CA LEU A 127 1.07 -16.71 -12.91
C LEU A 127 2.03 -17.90 -13.04
N LYS A 128 2.83 -17.94 -14.12
CA LYS A 128 3.90 -18.94 -14.27
C LYS A 128 4.95 -18.83 -13.17
N SER A 129 5.35 -17.61 -12.81
CA SER A 129 6.29 -17.39 -11.70
C SER A 129 5.71 -17.86 -10.37
N ILE A 130 4.43 -17.62 -10.11
CA ILE A 130 3.72 -18.09 -8.91
C ILE A 130 3.69 -19.63 -8.88
N ARG A 131 3.29 -20.27 -9.98
CA ARG A 131 3.29 -21.74 -10.07
C ARG A 131 4.67 -22.35 -9.85
N ALA A 132 5.73 -21.70 -10.33
CA ALA A 132 7.10 -22.15 -10.12
C ALA A 132 7.55 -22.06 -8.66
N ALA A 133 6.96 -21.18 -7.85
CA ALA A 133 7.25 -21.08 -6.41
C ALA A 133 6.69 -22.27 -5.59
N ARG A 134 5.80 -23.08 -6.19
CA ARG A 134 5.26 -24.33 -5.64
C ARG A 134 5.29 -25.42 -6.71
N PRO A 135 6.42 -26.11 -6.95
CA PRO A 135 6.57 -27.07 -8.04
C PRO A 135 6.00 -28.47 -7.75
N ASP A 136 5.34 -28.67 -6.61
CA ASP A 136 4.85 -29.97 -6.11
C ASP A 136 3.67 -30.59 -6.88
N GLY A 137 3.10 -29.88 -7.86
CA GLY A 137 1.97 -30.35 -8.66
C GLY A 137 0.62 -30.42 -7.93
N ALA A 138 0.56 -29.97 -6.67
CA ALA A 138 -0.70 -29.80 -5.93
C ALA A 138 -1.35 -28.43 -6.27
N PRO A 139 -2.66 -28.26 -6.08
CA PRO A 139 -3.34 -27.01 -6.42
C PRO A 139 -2.77 -25.79 -5.69
N ILE A 140 -2.86 -24.64 -6.34
CA ILE A 140 -2.58 -23.32 -5.74
C ILE A 140 -3.71 -22.35 -6.08
N TYR A 141 -3.88 -21.34 -5.23
CA TYR A 141 -4.95 -20.36 -5.32
C TYR A 141 -4.35 -18.98 -5.53
N VAL A 142 -4.81 -18.24 -6.54
CA VAL A 142 -4.29 -16.91 -6.84
C VAL A 142 -5.43 -15.90 -6.76
N ILE A 143 -5.35 -15.02 -5.76
CA ILE A 143 -6.25 -13.89 -5.58
C ILE A 143 -5.79 -12.75 -6.50
N MET A 144 -6.68 -12.23 -7.33
CA MET A 144 -6.37 -11.13 -8.24
C MET A 144 -7.60 -10.29 -8.59
N ASP A 145 -7.39 -9.10 -9.15
CA ASP A 145 -8.50 -8.22 -9.52
C ASP A 145 -9.29 -8.73 -10.74
N ASN A 146 -10.54 -8.27 -10.85
CA ASN A 146 -11.52 -8.75 -11.83
C ASN A 146 -11.32 -8.19 -13.26
N LEU A 147 -10.11 -7.74 -13.60
CA LEU A 147 -9.83 -7.05 -14.86
C LEU A 147 -9.98 -8.00 -16.06
N SER A 148 -10.56 -7.51 -17.15
CA SER A 148 -10.78 -8.29 -18.38
C SER A 148 -9.49 -8.89 -18.94
N ALA A 149 -8.36 -8.19 -18.79
CA ALA A 149 -7.03 -8.66 -19.20
C ALA A 149 -6.58 -9.96 -18.50
N HIS A 150 -7.12 -10.25 -17.32
CA HIS A 150 -6.80 -11.46 -16.55
C HIS A 150 -7.72 -12.65 -16.89
N LYS A 151 -8.81 -12.41 -17.63
CA LYS A 151 -9.83 -13.41 -17.97
C LYS A 151 -9.67 -14.01 -19.37
N GLY A 152 -8.61 -13.67 -20.09
CA GLY A 152 -8.36 -14.19 -21.44
C GLY A 152 -8.42 -15.73 -21.47
N THR A 153 -9.00 -16.29 -22.54
CA THR A 153 -9.17 -17.74 -22.70
C THR A 153 -7.85 -18.51 -22.56
N GLY A 154 -6.73 -17.93 -23.02
CA GLY A 154 -5.39 -18.49 -22.85
C GLY A 154 -4.94 -18.57 -21.39
N ILE A 155 -5.26 -17.56 -20.57
CA ILE A 155 -4.93 -17.55 -19.13
C ILE A 155 -5.73 -18.63 -18.42
N ARG A 156 -7.05 -18.69 -18.64
CA ARG A 156 -7.92 -19.71 -18.03
C ARG A 156 -7.52 -21.13 -18.42
N ARG A 157 -7.23 -21.37 -19.70
CA ARG A 157 -6.76 -22.67 -20.19
C ARG A 157 -5.44 -23.08 -19.52
N TRP A 158 -4.49 -22.15 -19.43
CA TRP A 158 -3.22 -22.42 -18.77
C TRP A 158 -3.41 -22.69 -17.27
N ALA A 159 -4.23 -21.90 -16.59
CA ALA A 159 -4.50 -22.05 -15.16
C ALA A 159 -5.10 -23.43 -14.84
N ASN A 160 -6.14 -23.84 -15.60
CA ASN A 160 -6.75 -25.16 -15.47
C ASN A 160 -5.73 -26.29 -15.68
N LYS A 161 -4.90 -26.20 -16.73
CA LYS A 161 -3.87 -27.21 -17.02
C LYS A 161 -2.82 -27.34 -15.90
N ASN A 162 -2.56 -26.26 -15.15
CA ASN A 162 -1.51 -26.21 -14.13
C ASN A 162 -2.06 -26.24 -12.69
N LYS A 163 -3.34 -26.63 -12.51
CA LYS A 163 -4.02 -26.65 -11.20
C LYS A 163 -3.87 -25.32 -10.45
N VAL A 164 -4.08 -24.23 -11.17
CA VAL A 164 -4.10 -22.88 -10.61
C VAL A 164 -5.55 -22.41 -10.62
N GLU A 165 -6.10 -22.17 -9.44
CA GLU A 165 -7.41 -21.58 -9.30
C GLU A 165 -7.29 -20.05 -9.20
N LEU A 166 -8.04 -19.35 -10.05
CA LEU A 166 -8.05 -17.88 -10.06
C LEU A 166 -9.24 -17.37 -9.24
N CYS A 167 -8.95 -16.79 -8.08
CA CYS A 167 -9.92 -16.21 -7.15
C CYS A 167 -10.03 -14.71 -7.44
N PHE A 168 -11.06 -14.30 -8.19
CA PHE A 168 -11.23 -12.90 -8.56
C PHE A 168 -11.90 -12.10 -7.44
N THR A 169 -11.31 -10.96 -7.04
CA THR A 169 -11.98 -10.04 -6.12
C THR A 169 -13.24 -9.45 -6.77
N PRO A 170 -14.28 -9.10 -6.00
CA PRO A 170 -15.41 -8.35 -6.54
C PRO A 170 -14.98 -7.01 -7.16
N THR A 171 -15.80 -6.50 -8.08
CA THR A 171 -15.53 -5.20 -8.71
C THR A 171 -15.54 -4.08 -7.65
N TYR A 172 -14.54 -3.19 -7.64
CA TYR A 172 -14.35 -2.15 -6.60
C TYR A 172 -14.05 -2.67 -5.18
N ALA A 173 -13.66 -3.93 -5.03
CA ALA A 173 -13.25 -4.51 -3.75
C ALA A 173 -11.75 -4.86 -3.73
N SER A 174 -10.88 -3.94 -4.16
CA SER A 174 -9.43 -4.18 -4.15
C SER A 174 -8.88 -4.42 -2.73
N TRP A 175 -9.56 -3.94 -1.69
CA TRP A 175 -9.24 -4.24 -0.30
C TRP A 175 -9.28 -5.74 0.05
N ALA A 176 -9.99 -6.55 -0.73
CA ALA A 176 -10.02 -8.01 -0.56
C ALA A 176 -8.78 -8.71 -1.14
N ASN A 177 -7.92 -7.99 -1.88
CA ASN A 177 -6.67 -8.54 -2.38
C ASN A 177 -5.53 -8.28 -1.37
N PRO A 178 -4.97 -9.32 -0.71
CA PRO A 178 -3.98 -9.14 0.36
C PRO A 178 -2.71 -8.38 -0.06
N ILE A 179 -2.35 -8.43 -1.35
CA ILE A 179 -1.15 -7.73 -1.85
C ILE A 179 -1.25 -6.21 -1.75
N GLU A 180 -2.46 -5.65 -1.76
CA GLU A 180 -2.69 -4.19 -1.73
C GLU A 180 -2.18 -3.55 -0.43
N ALA A 181 -2.20 -4.31 0.67
CA ALA A 181 -1.64 -3.86 1.95
C ALA A 181 -0.11 -3.60 1.87
N HIS A 182 0.60 -4.28 0.98
CA HIS A 182 2.05 -4.15 0.80
C HIS A 182 2.44 -2.97 -0.11
N PHE A 183 1.56 -2.55 -1.00
CA PHE A 183 1.84 -1.47 -1.94
C PHE A 183 1.86 -0.08 -1.31
N GLY A 184 1.12 0.12 -0.21
CA GLY A 184 1.19 1.34 0.60
C GLY A 184 2.60 1.59 1.17
N PRO A 185 3.15 0.65 1.96
CA PRO A 185 4.52 0.69 2.44
C PRO A 185 5.55 0.84 1.31
N LEU A 186 5.42 0.08 0.21
CA LEU A 186 6.34 0.19 -0.93
C LEU A 186 6.35 1.59 -1.53
N ARG A 187 5.18 2.24 -1.66
CA ARG A 187 5.09 3.64 -2.08
C ARG A 187 5.79 4.58 -1.10
N GLN A 188 5.54 4.39 0.19
CA GLN A 188 6.00 5.30 1.23
C GLN A 188 7.51 5.21 1.47
N PHE A 189 8.07 4.01 1.51
CA PHE A 189 9.46 3.80 1.89
C PHE A 189 10.43 3.80 0.70
N THR A 190 9.97 3.36 -0.48
CA THR A 190 10.85 3.24 -1.65
C THR A 190 10.71 4.43 -2.61
N ILE A 191 9.51 5.01 -2.73
CA ILE A 191 9.21 6.02 -3.76
C ILE A 191 9.12 7.42 -3.18
N ALA A 192 8.52 7.59 -1.99
CA ALA A 192 8.39 8.91 -1.39
C ALA A 192 9.78 9.52 -1.09
N ASN A 193 9.89 10.84 -1.27
CA ASN A 193 11.14 11.60 -1.18
C ASN A 193 12.23 11.22 -2.20
N SER A 194 11.90 10.48 -3.26
CA SER A 194 12.86 10.17 -4.33
C SER A 194 13.06 11.35 -5.29
N HIS A 195 14.31 11.55 -5.71
CA HIS A 195 14.71 12.47 -6.76
C HIS A 195 15.60 11.73 -7.75
N PRO A 196 15.02 11.13 -8.81
CA PRO A 196 15.82 10.42 -9.79
C PRO A 196 16.67 11.42 -10.61
N PRO A 197 17.93 11.07 -10.95
CA PRO A 197 18.81 11.94 -11.73
C PRO A 197 18.17 12.28 -13.09
N GLN A 198 18.29 13.54 -13.49
CA GLN A 198 17.81 14.02 -14.79
C GLN A 198 18.94 13.89 -15.82
N PRO A 199 18.70 13.39 -17.04
CA PRO A 199 19.77 13.12 -18.02
C PRO A 199 20.58 14.35 -18.46
N HIS A 200 20.12 15.56 -18.14
CA HIS A 200 20.69 16.83 -18.63
C HIS A 200 21.37 17.65 -17.51
N ARG A 201 21.44 17.13 -16.29
CA ARG A 201 22.17 17.77 -15.19
C ARG A 201 23.24 16.82 -14.69
N ALA A 202 24.47 17.32 -14.60
CA ALA A 202 25.56 16.61 -13.94
C ALA A 202 25.12 16.20 -12.53
N ASP A 203 25.42 14.95 -12.18
CA ASP A 203 25.09 14.34 -10.90
C ASP A 203 25.74 15.14 -9.77
N PRO A 204 24.99 15.71 -8.81
CA PRO A 204 25.57 16.41 -7.67
C PRO A 204 26.05 15.39 -6.63
N GLY A 205 26.94 14.48 -7.03
CA GLY A 205 27.52 13.45 -6.17
C GLY A 205 26.51 12.46 -5.58
N PRO A 206 26.97 11.46 -4.81
CA PRO A 206 26.12 10.40 -4.31
C PRO A 206 25.06 10.97 -3.35
N ALA A 207 23.80 10.88 -3.77
CA ALA A 207 22.67 11.04 -2.88
C ALA A 207 22.79 10.00 -1.75
N ARG A 208 23.15 10.46 -0.55
CA ARG A 208 23.17 9.60 0.65
C ARG A 208 21.79 8.97 0.79
N LEU A 209 21.73 7.64 0.73
CA LEU A 209 20.56 6.89 1.21
C LEU A 209 20.18 7.43 2.59
N PRO A 210 18.91 7.79 2.85
CA PRO A 210 18.52 8.19 4.19
C PRO A 210 18.82 7.01 5.13
N ALA A 211 19.58 7.28 6.19
CA ALA A 211 20.08 6.32 7.18
C ALA A 211 18.98 5.54 7.94
N VAL A 212 17.72 5.70 7.55
CA VAL A 212 16.54 5.02 8.12
C VAL A 212 16.58 3.51 7.87
N ALA A 213 17.32 3.04 6.86
CA ALA A 213 17.51 1.60 6.63
C ALA A 213 18.45 0.92 7.65
N GLN A 214 19.16 1.64 8.52
CA GLN A 214 20.22 1.06 9.37
C GLN A 214 20.09 1.22 10.88
N ARG A 215 19.08 1.93 11.41
CA ARG A 215 18.97 2.10 12.87
C ARG A 215 17.54 1.95 13.38
N GLN A 216 17.17 0.71 13.66
CA GLN A 216 16.17 0.41 14.70
C GLN A 216 16.78 -0.61 15.68
N ARG A 217 17.71 -0.14 16.52
CA ARG A 217 17.78 -0.67 17.89
C ARG A 217 16.95 0.29 18.74
N PRO A 218 16.01 -0.20 19.56
CA PRO A 218 15.30 0.66 20.49
C PRO A 218 16.33 1.34 21.43
N PRO A 219 16.14 2.61 21.80
CA PRO A 219 17.00 3.26 22.78
C PRO A 219 16.87 2.50 24.12
N PRO A 220 17.96 2.33 24.89
CA PRO A 220 17.86 1.78 26.23
C PRO A 220 16.93 2.67 27.07
N GLY A 221 15.97 2.04 27.74
CA GLY A 221 14.98 2.73 28.56
C GLY A 221 15.65 3.62 29.60
N ARG A 222 15.11 4.84 29.79
CA ARG A 222 15.57 5.74 30.85
C ARG A 222 15.50 5.02 32.21
N PRO A 223 16.53 5.10 33.06
CA PRO A 223 16.44 4.56 34.41
C PRO A 223 15.32 5.28 35.16
N GLY A 224 14.38 4.50 35.67
CA GLY A 224 13.24 4.98 36.45
C GLY A 224 13.72 5.79 37.65
N ARG A 225 13.07 6.94 37.85
CA ARG A 225 13.25 7.79 39.03
C ARG A 225 12.86 6.96 40.25
N ARG A 226 13.85 6.60 41.10
CA ARG A 226 13.60 5.96 42.40
C ARG A 226 12.64 6.84 43.19
N THR A 227 11.46 6.32 43.49
CA THR A 227 10.62 6.80 44.58
C THR A 227 11.39 6.58 45.89
N GLN A 228 11.57 7.63 46.68
CA GLN A 228 12.12 7.51 48.02
C GLN A 228 11.12 6.72 48.87
N GLY A 229 11.51 5.52 49.28
CA GLY A 229 10.78 4.74 50.26
C GLY A 229 10.84 5.43 51.62
N THR A 230 9.66 5.62 52.21
CA THR A 230 9.46 5.90 53.63
C THR A 230 10.21 4.85 54.45
N ARG A 231 11.10 5.29 55.35
CA ARG A 231 11.79 4.42 56.31
C ARG A 231 10.78 3.89 57.34
N PRO A 232 10.90 2.63 57.80
CA PRO A 232 10.22 2.19 59.01
C PRO A 232 10.97 2.73 60.23
N HIS A 233 10.21 3.24 61.20
CA HIS A 233 10.71 3.53 62.54
C HIS A 233 11.05 2.20 63.25
N SER A 234 12.21 2.15 63.92
CA SER A 234 12.55 1.10 64.86
C SER A 234 12.56 1.65 66.28
N GLN A 235 11.92 0.87 67.16
CA GLN A 235 11.59 1.03 68.58
C GLN A 235 10.39 1.93 68.89
#